data_AF-A0A4P9W6K3-F1
#
_entry.id   AF-A0A4P9W6K3-F1
#
_cell.length_a   1.000
_cell.length_b   1.000
_cell.length_c   1.000
_cell.angle_alpha   90.00
_cell.angle_beta   90.00
_cell.angle_gamma   90.00
#
_symmetry.space_group_name_H-M   'P 1'
#
loop_
_entity.id
_entity.type
_entity.pdbx_description
1 polymer ?
#
loop_
_entity_poly.entity_id
_entity_poly.type
_entity_poly.pdbx_seq_one_letter_code
_entity_poly.pdbx_strand_id
1 'polypeptide(L)'
;MLANPHIKAVFFDVGGVCVKSPLDGVRKYEKKVGLPNNYLNLAIQSRGEQGAFQRLERSEITLSEFYPLFGRECSDPNHVERYKRYCVQKGLAVPHIPRVNVDGEALFQTMMTEASVLETVMTDAIKKLRG
;
A
#
# COMPACT_ATOMS: atom_id res chain seq x y z
N MET A 1 6.02 -1.00 34.39
CA MET A 1 6.33 0.41 34.06
C MET A 1 5.16 1.25 34.51
N LEU A 2 5.38 2.25 35.36
CA LEU A 2 4.36 3.24 35.71
C LEU A 2 4.17 4.19 34.52
N ALA A 3 2.93 4.50 34.17
CA ALA A 3 2.62 5.46 33.11
C ALA A 3 3.22 6.83 33.43
N ASN A 4 3.83 7.49 32.45
CA ASN A 4 4.38 8.83 32.63
C ASN A 4 3.22 9.83 32.86
N PRO A 5 3.18 10.53 34.02
CA PRO A 5 2.05 11.39 34.39
C PRO A 5 1.85 12.60 33.46
N HIS A 6 2.83 12.90 32.60
CA HIS A 6 2.77 13.99 31.62
C HIS A 6 2.17 13.57 30.27
N ILE A 7 2.06 12.27 29.97
CA ILE A 7 1.43 11.80 28.72
C ILE A 7 -0.08 11.74 28.95
N LYS A 8 -0.83 12.57 28.22
CA LYS A 8 -2.29 12.66 28.35
C LYS A 8 -3.05 11.90 27.26
N ALA A 9 -2.43 11.69 26.10
CA ALA A 9 -3.03 10.98 24.97
C ALA A 9 -1.95 10.31 24.12
N VAL A 10 -2.31 9.21 23.46
CA VAL A 10 -1.52 8.53 22.43
C VAL A 10 -2.46 8.22 21.26
N PHE A 11 -2.06 8.59 20.05
CA PHE A 11 -2.79 8.29 18.82
C PHE A 11 -2.04 7.22 18.05
N PHE A 12 -2.75 6.22 17.57
CA PHE A 12 -2.19 5.13 16.77
C PHE A 12 -2.70 5.24 15.35
N ASP A 13 -1.79 5.18 14.38
CA ASP A 13 -2.16 4.84 13.02
C ASP A 13 -2.64 3.38 12.96
N VAL A 14 -3.35 3.02 11.89
CA VAL A 14 -3.91 1.68 11.71
C VAL A 14 -2.96 0.83 10.87
N GLY A 15 -2.76 1.18 9.61
CA GLY A 15 -2.04 0.38 8.62
C GLY A 15 -0.52 0.34 8.87
N GLY A 16 0.02 -0.84 9.20
CA GLY A 16 1.44 -0.99 9.54
C GLY A 16 1.78 -0.67 10.99
N VAL A 17 0.78 -0.33 11.81
CA VAL A 17 0.91 -0.11 13.26
C VAL A 17 -0.01 -1.05 14.02
N CYS A 18 -1.32 -0.83 14.01
CA CYS A 18 -2.28 -1.73 14.69
C CYS A 18 -2.57 -3.02 13.90
N VAL A 19 -2.44 -2.95 12.58
CA VAL A 19 -2.56 -4.06 11.63
C VAL A 19 -1.35 -4.10 10.71
N LYS A 20 -1.17 -5.18 9.95
CA LYS A 20 -0.11 -5.23 8.92
C LYS A 20 -0.30 -4.14 7.87
N SER A 21 0.78 -3.84 7.15
CA SER A 21 0.76 -2.77 6.16
C SER A 21 0.01 -3.21 4.90
N PRO A 22 -0.88 -2.37 4.31
CA PRO A 22 -1.44 -2.63 2.98
C PRO A 22 -0.35 -2.72 1.90
N LEU A 23 0.84 -2.13 2.12
CA LEU A 23 1.99 -2.28 1.22
C LEU A 23 2.50 -3.72 1.14
N ASP A 24 2.31 -4.53 2.19
CA ASP A 24 2.62 -5.96 2.12
C ASP A 24 1.67 -6.68 1.14
N GLY A 25 0.41 -6.26 1.09
CA GLY A 25 -0.55 -6.73 0.10
C GLY A 25 -0.17 -6.33 -1.33
N VAL A 26 0.35 -5.11 -1.52
CA VAL A 26 0.92 -4.68 -2.81
C VAL A 26 2.06 -5.62 -3.22
N ARG A 27 3.05 -5.86 -2.34
CA ARG A 27 4.19 -6.75 -2.63
C ARG A 27 3.75 -8.18 -2.92
N LYS A 28 2.75 -8.68 -2.19
CA LYS A 28 2.17 -10.01 -2.40
C LYS A 28 1.51 -10.11 -3.77
N TYR A 29 0.77 -9.09 -4.17
CA TYR A 29 0.17 -9.01 -5.50
C TYR A 29 1.25 -8.95 -6.58
N GLU A 30 2.27 -8.08 -6.44
CA GLU A 30 3.41 -7.98 -7.37
C GLU A 30 4.03 -9.36 -7.62
N LYS A 31 4.35 -10.08 -6.54
CA LYS A 31 4.90 -11.43 -6.63
C LYS A 31 3.96 -12.41 -7.35
N LYS A 32 2.66 -12.34 -7.07
CA LYS A 32 1.64 -13.21 -7.70
C LYS A 32 1.57 -13.02 -9.22
N VAL A 33 1.70 -11.77 -9.69
CA VAL A 33 1.61 -11.44 -11.13
C VAL A 33 2.97 -11.31 -11.83
N GLY A 34 4.07 -11.62 -11.13
CA GLY A 34 5.43 -11.57 -11.70
C GLY A 34 5.98 -10.16 -11.91
N LEU A 35 5.44 -9.15 -11.22
CA LEU A 35 5.98 -7.80 -11.24
C LEU A 35 7.17 -7.66 -10.28
N PRO A 36 8.15 -6.80 -10.60
CA PRO A 36 9.24 -6.51 -9.68
C PRO A 36 8.75 -5.90 -8.36
N ASN A 37 9.48 -6.16 -7.28
CA ASN A 37 9.22 -5.56 -5.98
C ASN A 37 9.19 -4.03 -6.08
N ASN A 38 8.20 -3.41 -5.42
CA ASN A 38 7.99 -1.96 -5.35
C ASN A 38 7.52 -1.31 -6.66
N TYR A 39 7.23 -2.07 -7.71
CA TYR A 39 6.74 -1.55 -8.99
C TYR A 39 5.38 -0.85 -8.85
N LEU A 40 4.39 -1.53 -8.29
CA LEU A 40 3.04 -1.01 -8.12
C LEU A 40 3.00 0.08 -7.05
N ASN A 41 3.81 -0.04 -6.00
CA ASN A 41 3.92 1.03 -5.01
C ASN A 41 4.38 2.36 -5.65
N LEU A 42 5.37 2.31 -6.55
CA LEU A 42 5.81 3.48 -7.30
C LEU A 42 4.73 3.98 -8.27
N ALA A 43 4.00 3.08 -8.92
CA ALA A 43 2.89 3.43 -9.81
C ALA A 43 1.81 4.21 -9.06
N ILE A 44 1.38 3.71 -7.89
CA ILE A 44 0.35 4.32 -7.03
C ILE A 44 0.81 5.72 -6.57
N GLN A 45 2.03 5.83 -6.03
CA GLN A 45 2.56 7.11 -5.55
C GLN A 45 2.72 8.14 -6.66
N SER A 46 3.04 7.71 -7.88
CA SER A 46 3.32 8.63 -8.99
C SER A 46 2.10 9.43 -9.47
N ARG A 47 0.88 9.00 -9.14
CA ARG A 47 -0.36 9.71 -9.47
C ARG A 47 -0.60 10.93 -8.58
N GLY A 48 0.04 10.97 -7.41
CA GLY A 48 -0.14 12.03 -6.43
C GLY A 48 -1.60 12.16 -5.98
N GLU A 49 -2.02 13.38 -5.65
CA GLU A 49 -3.35 13.64 -5.08
C GLU A 49 -4.51 13.24 -6.01
N GLN A 50 -4.28 13.21 -7.32
CA GLN A 50 -5.31 12.93 -8.32
C GLN A 50 -5.45 11.43 -8.65
N GLY A 51 -4.62 10.56 -8.05
CA GLY A 51 -4.73 9.12 -8.22
C GLY A 51 -6.01 8.54 -7.64
N ALA A 52 -6.51 7.47 -8.26
CA ALA A 52 -7.72 6.80 -7.82
C ALA A 52 -7.65 6.37 -6.34
N PHE A 53 -6.47 5.92 -5.88
CA PHE A 53 -6.27 5.54 -4.48
C PHE A 53 -6.44 6.73 -3.53
N GLN A 54 -5.79 7.86 -3.82
CA GLN A 54 -5.89 9.06 -3.00
C GLN A 54 -7.29 9.68 -3.03
N ARG A 55 -7.98 9.60 -4.18
CA ARG A 55 -9.38 10.04 -4.31
C ARG A 55 -10.33 9.15 -3.51
N LEU A 56 -10.09 7.83 -3.47
CA LEU A 56 -10.84 6.91 -2.60
C LEU A 56 -10.61 7.24 -1.12
N GLU A 57 -9.36 7.48 -0.70
CA GLU A 57 -9.03 7.86 0.68
C GLU A 57 -9.76 9.14 1.13
N ARG A 58 -9.94 10.10 0.21
CA ARG A 58 -10.70 11.33 0.45
C ARG A 58 -12.21 11.22 0.22
N SER A 59 -12.73 10.01 -0.04
CA SER A 59 -14.15 9.75 -0.33
C SER A 59 -14.70 10.54 -1.53
N GLU A 60 -13.85 10.88 -2.50
CA GLU A 60 -14.24 11.60 -3.72
C GLU A 60 -14.80 10.68 -4.81
N ILE A 61 -14.58 9.37 -4.69
CA ILE A 61 -15.08 8.33 -5.60
C ILE A 61 -15.56 7.13 -4.80
N THR A 62 -16.52 6.40 -5.37
CA THR A 62 -17.03 5.14 -4.82
C THR A 62 -16.10 3.96 -5.14
N LEU A 63 -16.26 2.83 -4.43
CA LEU A 63 -15.49 1.60 -4.74
C LEU A 63 -15.74 1.09 -6.17
N SER A 64 -16.97 1.20 -6.68
CA SER A 64 -17.30 0.77 -8.05
C SER A 64 -16.62 1.62 -9.12
N GLU A 65 -16.42 2.92 -8.86
CA GLU A 65 -15.63 3.79 -9.74
C GLU A 65 -14.13 3.53 -9.57
N PHE A 66 -13.69 3.29 -8.34
CA PHE A 66 -12.30 3.09 -7.98
C PHE A 66 -11.66 1.88 -8.67
N TYR A 67 -12.26 0.69 -8.60
CA TYR A 67 -11.62 -0.54 -9.12
C TYR A 67 -11.15 -0.43 -10.59
N PRO A 68 -11.99 -0.04 -11.57
CA PRO A 68 -11.55 0.08 -12.95
C PRO A 68 -10.55 1.24 -13.16
N LEU A 69 -10.69 2.35 -12.42
CA LEU A 69 -9.74 3.47 -12.48
C LEU A 69 -8.37 3.05 -11.96
N PHE A 70 -8.32 2.40 -10.80
CA PHE A 70 -7.11 1.96 -10.13
C PHE A 70 -6.34 0.93 -10.96
N GLY A 71 -7.03 -0.06 -11.52
CA GLY A 71 -6.42 -1.05 -12.42
C GLY A 71 -5.82 -0.39 -13.66
N ARG A 72 -6.55 0.55 -14.29
CA ARG A 72 -6.05 1.32 -15.44
C ARG A 72 -4.82 2.15 -15.07
N GLU A 73 -4.89 2.88 -13.96
CA GLU A 73 -3.80 3.75 -13.52
C GLU A 73 -2.53 2.97 -13.21
N CYS A 74 -2.66 1.79 -12.58
CA CYS A 74 -1.53 0.89 -12.28
C CYS A 74 -0.98 0.18 -13.51
N SER A 75 -1.80 0.02 -14.56
CA SER A 75 -1.40 -0.60 -15.84
C SER A 75 -0.80 0.39 -16.84
N ASP A 76 -0.65 1.66 -16.48
CA ASP A 76 -0.09 2.67 -17.37
C ASP A 76 1.34 2.29 -17.80
N PRO A 77 1.61 2.18 -19.12
CA PRO A 77 2.92 1.76 -19.62
C PRO A 77 4.06 2.71 -19.22
N ASN A 78 3.76 3.97 -18.88
CA ASN A 78 4.77 4.92 -18.41
C ASN A 78 5.43 4.49 -17.08
N HIS A 79 4.78 3.62 -16.30
CA HIS A 79 5.36 3.10 -15.06
C HIS A 79 6.56 2.19 -15.29
N VAL A 80 6.66 1.55 -16.45
CA VAL A 80 7.82 0.73 -16.82
C VAL A 80 9.07 1.60 -16.86
N GLU A 81 8.98 2.73 -17.56
CA GLU A 81 10.11 3.66 -17.70
C GLU A 81 10.43 4.35 -16.37
N ARG A 82 9.40 4.72 -15.60
CA ARG A 82 9.59 5.26 -14.25
C ARG A 82 10.31 4.25 -13.33
N TYR A 83 9.96 2.98 -13.39
CA TYR A 83 10.59 1.94 -12.60
C TYR A 83 12.06 1.73 -13.01
N LYS A 84 12.35 1.72 -14.32
CA LYS A 84 13.74 1.67 -14.81
C LYS A 84 14.58 2.82 -14.27
N ARG A 85 14.06 4.05 -14.29
CA ARG A 85 14.73 5.22 -13.71
C ARG A 85 14.95 5.08 -12.21
N TYR A 86 13.95 4.57 -11.48
CA TYR A 86 14.08 4.25 -10.06
C TYR A 86 15.23 3.26 -9.81
N CYS A 87 15.32 2.18 -10.59
CA CYS A 87 16.41 1.22 -10.48
C CYS A 87 17.78 1.88 -10.68
N VAL A 88 17.93 2.67 -11.75
CA VAL A 88 19.18 3.40 -12.04
C VAL A 88 19.55 4.34 -10.89
N GLN A 89 18.60 5.13 -10.40
CA GLN A 89 18.83 6.06 -9.28
C GLN A 89 19.21 5.36 -7.97
N LYS A 90 18.76 4.13 -7.77
CA LYS A 90 19.07 3.32 -6.59
C LYS A 90 20.26 2.39 -6.79
N GLY A 91 20.93 2.42 -7.95
CA GLY A 91 22.03 1.51 -8.27
C GLY A 91 21.60 0.04 -8.36
N LEU A 92 20.33 -0.22 -8.68
CA LEU A 92 19.76 -1.56 -8.80
C LEU A 92 19.82 -2.04 -10.26
N ALA A 93 20.03 -3.33 -10.44
CA ALA A 93 19.80 -3.96 -11.74
C ALA A 93 18.34 -3.81 -12.15
N VAL A 94 18.10 -3.53 -13.43
CA VAL A 94 16.75 -3.48 -13.99
C VAL A 94 16.30 -4.91 -14.31
N PRO A 95 15.30 -5.47 -13.59
CA PRO A 95 14.80 -6.80 -13.90
C PRO A 95 13.95 -6.80 -15.17
N HIS A 96 13.64 -8.00 -15.67
CA HIS A 96 12.60 -8.14 -16.69
C HIS A 96 11.25 -7.67 -16.11
N ILE A 97 10.55 -6.81 -16.86
CA ILE A 97 9.22 -6.32 -16.50
C ILE A 97 8.25 -6.93 -17.52
N PRO A 98 7.30 -7.80 -17.11
CA PRO A 98 6.34 -8.39 -18.02
C PRO A 98 5.35 -7.34 -18.52
N ARG A 99 4.48 -7.72 -19.47
CA ARG A 99 3.32 -6.88 -19.83
C ARG A 99 2.46 -6.66 -18.59
N VAL A 100 2.25 -5.40 -18.24
CA VAL A 100 1.50 -5.02 -17.04
C VAL A 100 0.02 -4.92 -17.37
N ASN A 101 -0.80 -5.74 -16.71
CA ASN A 101 -2.26 -5.65 -16.73
C ASN A 101 -2.76 -5.95 -15.31
N VAL A 102 -3.15 -4.91 -14.59
CA VAL A 102 -3.51 -4.97 -13.18
C VAL A 102 -5.02 -5.02 -13.05
N ASP A 103 -5.50 -6.08 -12.41
CA ASP A 103 -6.85 -6.13 -11.87
C ASP A 103 -6.90 -5.29 -10.59
N GLY A 104 -7.54 -4.12 -10.67
CA GLY A 104 -7.61 -3.15 -9.58
C GLY A 104 -8.41 -3.65 -8.38
N GLU A 105 -9.44 -4.46 -8.61
CA GLU A 105 -10.22 -5.06 -7.53
C GLU A 105 -9.38 -6.12 -6.81
N ALA A 106 -8.76 -7.04 -7.56
CA ALA A 106 -7.93 -8.07 -6.96
C ALA A 106 -6.70 -7.50 -6.21
N LEU A 107 -6.10 -6.42 -6.73
CA LEU A 107 -5.02 -5.71 -6.04
C LEU A 107 -5.52 -5.12 -4.73
N PHE A 108 -6.62 -4.37 -4.75
CA PHE A 108 -7.17 -3.73 -3.55
C PHE A 108 -7.64 -4.75 -2.51
N GLN A 109 -8.32 -5.82 -2.93
CA GLN A 109 -8.70 -6.92 -2.04
C GLN A 109 -7.47 -7.56 -1.38
N THR A 110 -6.37 -7.73 -2.11
CA THR A 110 -5.11 -8.26 -1.54
C THR A 110 -4.53 -7.29 -0.50
N MET A 111 -4.55 -5.98 -0.77
CA MET A 111 -4.15 -4.94 0.19
C MET A 111 -4.97 -4.99 1.47
N MET A 112 -6.30 -5.03 1.35
CA MET A 112 -7.22 -5.03 2.50
C MET A 112 -7.16 -6.34 3.28
N THR A 113 -6.94 -7.47 2.60
CA THR A 113 -6.74 -8.77 3.26
C THR A 113 -5.53 -8.72 4.18
N GLU A 114 -4.38 -8.22 3.70
CA GLU A 114 -3.19 -8.09 4.56
C GLU A 114 -3.42 -7.06 5.67
N ALA A 115 -4.03 -5.91 5.35
CA ALA A 115 -4.35 -4.88 6.34
C ALA A 115 -5.48 -5.26 7.33
N SER A 116 -6.06 -6.47 7.23
CA SER A 116 -7.01 -6.97 8.23
C SER A 116 -6.33 -7.76 9.36
N VAL A 117 -5.04 -8.09 9.21
CA VAL A 117 -4.29 -8.90 10.16
C VAL A 117 -3.73 -8.02 11.27
N LEU A 118 -4.13 -8.27 12.52
CA LEU A 118 -3.66 -7.55 13.70
C LEU A 118 -2.14 -7.69 13.89
N GLU A 119 -1.50 -6.60 14.31
CA GLU A 119 -0.12 -6.63 14.78
C GLU A 119 -0.11 -6.97 16.28
N THR A 120 0.56 -8.07 16.65
CA THR A 120 0.42 -8.66 17.98
C THR A 120 1.10 -7.82 19.05
N VAL A 121 2.25 -7.21 18.75
CA VAL A 121 2.99 -6.38 19.71
C VAL A 121 2.16 -5.14 20.10
N MET A 122 1.58 -4.47 19.12
CA MET A 122 0.73 -3.29 19.29
C MET A 122 -0.60 -3.65 19.93
N THR A 123 -1.20 -4.78 19.55
CA THR A 123 -2.44 -5.27 20.19
C THR A 123 -2.22 -5.50 21.69
N ASP A 124 -1.09 -6.12 22.07
CA ASP A 124 -0.76 -6.36 23.47
C ASP A 124 -0.42 -5.07 24.23
N ALA A 125 0.25 -4.13 23.57
CA ALA A 125 0.53 -2.81 24.14
C ALA A 125 -0.78 -2.04 24.39
N ILE A 126 -1.70 -2.01 23.44
CA ILE A 126 -3.00 -1.33 23.56
C ILE A 126 -3.85 -1.95 24.67
N LYS A 127 -3.87 -3.28 24.80
CA LYS A 127 -4.56 -3.95 25.92
C LYS A 127 -4.03 -3.51 27.27
N LYS A 128 -2.71 -3.44 27.44
CA LYS A 128 -2.07 -2.96 28.68
C LYS A 128 -2.37 -1.49 28.99
N LEU A 129 -2.64 -0.67 27.97
CA LEU A 129 -3.01 0.74 28.16
C LEU A 129 -4.46 0.93 28.59
N ARG A 130 -5.36 -0.03 28.33
CA ARG A 130 -6.78 0.07 28.71
C ARG A 130 -7.08 -0.33 30.16
N GLY A 131 -6.12 -0.95 30.86
CA GLY A 131 -6.31 -1.51 32.20
C GLY A 131 -6.73 -2.97 32.15
#